data_AF-A0A3D3Z901-F1
#
_entry.id   AF-A0A3D3Z901-F1
#
_cell.length_a   1.000
_cell.length_b   1.000
_cell.length_c   1.000
_cell.angle_alpha   90.00
_cell.angle_beta   90.00
_cell.angle_gamma   90.00
#
_symmetry.space_group_name_H-M   'P 1'
#
loop_
_entity.id
_entity.type
_entity.pdbx_description
1 polymer ?
#
loop_
_entity_poly.entity_id
_entity_poly.type
_entity_poly.pdbx_seq_one_letter_code
_entity_poly.pdbx_strand_id
1 'polypeptide(L)' 'KDMGQQCYEVPVGFKHISAKMAETNAVIGGESSGGLAVRGHIAGKDGIYAAALLVEMLAVTGKSVSQLY' A
#
# COMPACT_ATOMS: atom_id res chain seq x y z
N LYS A 1 -9.31 -3.23 -11.38
CA LYS A 1 -10.59 -3.75 -10.78
C LYS A 1 -10.58 -5.29 -10.72
N ASP A 2 -9.48 -5.91 -11.14
CA ASP A 2 -9.43 -7.29 -11.60
C ASP A 2 -9.17 -8.29 -10.47
N MET A 3 -8.88 -7.79 -9.26
CA MET A 3 -8.64 -8.59 -8.06
C MET A 3 -9.82 -8.57 -7.06
N GLY A 4 -10.98 -8.04 -7.46
CA GLY A 4 -12.21 -8.06 -6.65
C GLY A 4 -12.15 -7.26 -5.34
N GLN A 5 -11.16 -6.37 -5.18
CA GLN A 5 -11.01 -5.55 -3.98
C GLN A 5 -11.83 -4.27 -4.05
N GLN A 6 -12.41 -3.86 -2.92
CA GLN A 6 -13.08 -2.58 -2.78
C GLN A 6 -12.03 -1.46 -2.58
N CYS A 7 -12.07 -0.45 -3.43
CA CYS A 7 -11.18 0.71 -3.34
C CYS A 7 -11.93 1.95 -2.85
N TYR A 8 -11.27 2.78 -2.05
CA TYR A 8 -11.80 4.02 -1.52
C TYR A 8 -10.89 5.18 -1.92
N GLU A 9 -11.42 6.14 -2.67
CA GLU A 9 -10.74 7.41 -2.93
C GLU A 9 -11.00 8.39 -1.79
N VAL A 10 -9.97 9.15 -1.43
CA VAL A 10 -10.01 10.12 -0.33
C VAL A 10 -9.32 11.42 -0.76
N PRO A 11 -9.58 12.56 -0.09
CA PRO A 11 -8.85 13.80 -0.35
C PRO A 11 -7.34 13.65 -0.14
N VAL A 12 -6.57 14.53 -0.78
CA VAL A 12 -5.11 14.57 -0.68
C VAL A 12 -4.67 14.73 0.78
N GLY A 13 -3.66 13.93 1.18
CA GLY A 13 -3.04 13.96 2.50
C GLY A 13 -3.25 12.66 3.27
N PHE A 14 -2.14 12.09 3.73
CA PHE A 14 -2.11 10.75 4.31
C PHE A 14 -2.97 10.54 5.56
N LYS A 15 -3.35 11.61 6.26
CA LYS A 15 -4.33 11.56 7.35
C LYS A 15 -5.67 11.01 6.90
N HIS A 16 -6.11 11.32 5.68
CA HIS A 16 -7.38 10.84 5.13
C HIS A 16 -7.29 9.37 4.74
N ILE A 17 -6.14 8.93 4.21
CA ILE A 17 -5.86 7.52 3.91
C ILE A 17 -5.90 6.69 5.19
N SER A 18 -5.14 7.12 6.21
CA SER A 18 -5.04 6.41 7.49
C SER A 18 -6.41 6.31 8.19
N ALA A 19 -7.18 7.40 8.19
CA ALA A 19 -8.53 7.41 8.74
C ALA A 19 -9.48 6.45 7.99
N LYS A 20 -9.46 6.46 6.65
CA LYS A 20 -10.31 5.57 5.85
C LYS A 20 -9.90 4.11 5.98
N MET A 21 -8.61 3.80 6.08
CA MET A 21 -8.12 2.44 6.36
C MET A 21 -8.65 1.91 7.70
N ALA A 22 -8.64 2.74 8.75
CA ALA A 22 -9.19 2.38 10.06
C ALA A 22 -10.71 2.17 10.02
N GLU A 23 -11.45 3.04 9.34
CA GLU A 23 -12.92 2.97 9.19
C GLU A 23 -13.36 1.71 8.45
N THR A 24 -12.68 1.38 7.35
CA THR A 24 -13.11 0.32 6.41
C THR A 24 -12.40 -1.00 6.65
N ASN A 25 -11.47 -1.03 7.61
CA ASN A 25 -10.56 -2.14 7.81
C ASN A 25 -9.89 -2.53 6.48
N ALA A 26 -9.28 -1.55 5.80
CA ALA A 26 -8.54 -1.79 4.56
C ALA A 26 -7.17 -2.42 4.84
N VAL A 27 -6.69 -3.28 3.94
CA VAL A 27 -5.39 -3.97 4.07
C VAL A 27 -4.23 -3.02 3.76
N ILE A 28 -4.40 -2.14 2.78
CA ILE A 28 -3.35 -1.29 2.21
C ILE A 28 -3.92 0.07 1.85
N GLY A 29 -3.10 1.11 1.97
CA GLY A 29 -3.43 2.46 1.53
C GLY A 29 -2.17 3.21 1.12
N GLY A 30 -2.31 4.12 0.15
CA GLY A 30 -1.17 4.86 -0.35
C GLY A 30 -1.54 6.08 -1.19
N GLU A 31 -0.52 6.84 -1.55
CA GLU A 31 -0.62 8.03 -2.40
C GLU A 31 0.49 8.03 -3.46
N SER A 32 0.29 8.77 -4.54
CA SER A 32 1.20 8.82 -5.70
C SER A 32 2.60 9.38 -5.38
N SER A 33 2.79 10.02 -4.23
CA SER A 33 4.10 10.45 -3.74
C SER A 33 5.02 9.29 -3.30
N GLY A 34 4.48 8.06 -3.23
CA GLY A 34 5.18 6.87 -2.75
C GLY A 34 4.89 6.52 -1.28
N GLY A 35 4.03 7.28 -0.59
CA GLY A 35 3.58 6.94 0.76
C GLY A 35 2.72 5.68 0.76
N LEU A 36 3.08 4.68 1.57
CA LEU A 36 2.37 3.41 1.72
C LEU A 36 2.18 3.07 3.21
N ALA A 37 1.00 2.55 3.55
CA ALA A 37 0.70 1.93 4.84
C ALA A 37 0.07 0.56 4.61
N VAL A 38 0.41 -0.38 5.48
CA VAL A 38 -0.16 -1.73 5.50
C VAL A 38 -0.68 -2.00 6.91
N ARG A 39 -1.93 -2.45 6.97
CA ARG A 39 -2.59 -2.75 8.23
C ARG A 39 -1.80 -3.79 9.03
N GLY A 40 -1.58 -3.53 10.32
CA GLY A 40 -0.87 -4.42 11.23
C GLY A 40 0.61 -4.07 11.45
N HIS A 41 1.17 -3.11 10.71
CA HIS A 41 2.53 -2.61 10.91
C HIS A 41 2.54 -1.28 11.69
N ILE A 42 2.37 -0.15 10.99
CA ILE A 42 2.29 1.19 11.57
C ILE A 42 1.06 1.87 10.98
N ALA A 43 0.30 2.60 11.81
CA ALA A 43 -0.85 3.41 11.39
C ALA A 43 -0.39 4.72 10.71
N GLY A 44 0.49 4.62 9.72
CA GLY A 44 1.18 5.73 9.06
C GLY A 44 2.10 5.24 7.94
N LYS A 45 2.77 6.18 7.26
CA LYS A 45 3.71 5.85 6.18
C LYS A 45 4.94 5.15 6.74
N ASP A 46 5.36 4.07 6.07
CA ASP A 46 6.66 3.46 6.30
C ASP A 46 7.30 3.07 4.97
N GLY A 47 8.30 3.84 4.54
CA GLY A 47 9.02 3.59 3.30
C GLY A 47 9.97 2.40 3.37
N ILE A 48 10.51 2.06 4.55
CA ILE A 48 11.39 0.92 4.72
C ILE A 48 10.57 -0.37 4.60
N TYR A 49 9.42 -0.42 5.25
CA TYR A 49 8.50 -1.55 5.15
C TYR A 49 7.98 -1.72 3.71
N ALA A 50 7.61 -0.63 3.04
CA ALA A 50 7.20 -0.67 1.64
C ALA A 50 8.31 -1.21 0.72
N ALA A 51 9.56 -0.77 0.93
CA ALA A 51 10.71 -1.27 0.17
C ALA A 51 10.97 -2.76 0.44
N ALA A 52 10.84 -3.21 1.69
CA ALA A 52 10.98 -4.61 2.05
C ALA A 52 9.94 -5.50 1.35
N LEU A 53 8.68 -5.08 1.30
CA LEU A 53 7.62 -5.79 0.57
C LEU A 53 7.90 -5.84 -0.95
N LEU A 54 8.44 -4.77 -1.53
CA LEU A 54 8.85 -4.79 -2.93
C LEU A 54 9.98 -5.80 -3.17
N VAL A 55 11.01 -5.80 -2.32
CA VAL A 55 12.11 -6.78 -2.39
C VAL A 55 11.60 -8.21 -2.21
N GLU A 56 10.66 -8.44 -1.29
CA GLU A 56 10.00 -9.73 -1.11
C GLU A 56 9.25 -10.16 -2.38
N MET A 57 8.48 -9.26 -3.01
CA MET A 57 7.80 -9.56 -4.27
C MET A 57 8.78 -9.97 -5.38
N LEU A 58 9.93 -9.28 -5.49
CA LEU A 58 10.97 -9.65 -6.46
C LEU A 58 11.56 -11.04 -6.15
N ALA A 59 11.87 -11.30 -4.89
CA ALA A 59 12.48 -12.57 -4.45
C ALA A 59 11.53 -13.76 -4.62
N VAL A 60 10.26 -13.61 -4.26
CA VAL A 60 9.25 -14.68 -4.32
C VAL A 60 8.80 -14.96 -5.75
N THR A 61 8.64 -13.92 -6.58
CA THR A 61 8.13 -14.09 -7.95
C THR A 61 9.24 -14.37 -8.97
N GLY A 62 10.50 -14.04 -8.65
CA GLY A 62 11.63 -14.09 -9.58
C GLY A 62 11.53 -13.09 -10.74
N LYS A 63 10.57 -12.17 -10.70
CA LYS A 63 10.34 -11.16 -11.75
C LYS A 63 11.11 -9.88 -11.45
N SER A 64 11.54 -9.18 -12.50
CA SER A 64 12.05 -7.81 -12.36
C SER A 64 10.92 -6.82 -12.04
N VAL A 65 11.26 -5.64 -11.54
CA VAL A 65 10.28 -4.56 -11.31
C VAL A 65 9.49 -4.24 -12.60
N SER A 66 10.17 -4.20 -13.75
CA SER A 66 9.54 -3.92 -15.06
C SER A 66 8.58 -5.02 -15.55
N GLN A 67 8.63 -6.22 -14.97
CA GLN A 67 7.69 -7.31 -15.27
C GLN A 67 6.51 -7.36 -14.28
N LEU A 68 6.61 -6.64 -13.15
CA LEU A 68 5.55 -6.53 -12.14
C LEU A 68 4.69 -5.27 -12.34
N TYR A 69 5.23 -4.26 -13.00
CA TYR A 69 4.51 -3.07 -13.48
C TYR A 69 3.72 -3.39 -14.75
#